data_AF-A0A1H1RZF4-F1
#
_entry.id   AF-A0A1H1RZF4-F1
#
_cell.length_a   1.000
_cell.length_b   1.000
_cell.length_c   1.000
_cell.angle_alpha   90.00
_cell.angle_beta   90.00
_cell.angle_gamma   90.00
#
_symmetry.space_group_name_H-M   'P 1'
#
loop_
_entity.id
_entity.type
_entity.pdbx_description
1 polymer ?
#
loop_
_entity_poly.entity_id
_entity_poly.type
_entity_poly.pdbx_seq_one_letter_code
_entity_poly.pdbx_strand_id
1 'polypeptide(L)'
;MNGSDSIMTVWAAKGLRQLFYDRTSETPFNCSLIAAARKAGISVHGRSSLLAALSAAEGYALASDGVPAAAIGTSAQLSHSEITAAEGFALASLPLLLIKPSINHGNPASSATARQSSWPFKWSTALYEETAGLLQLEKSYYLAAGGGRRGPVLVELPPSLVRRKLELPPTLGGYEESEDFFQLLDSEPPIHDIELDRIMNGLFRAKCPLFVVGGGVRHSGASAELKQLMRLTGIPAAATPGGLDTLPIDDSQSIGLLLPNAPNARTVDYVLALGCKQLPYQTAGACVDIDIRVLPPGNPNMVWIQSDIRLFLTALIAHWAARGLSIHVAANASAIKKSPEASISTSLIEPKKNTAAFKAYAVSKSLPTAIAANATAINANQAPVRRFPGTVLLARREQPGLLPLLQSLRLQQGQRLLLVSGASGCEYDAAQGVAQALPDGHVTLLLPPDTTISSFGILQSRSGTASPRNSASAMPFFRLAHRLPSPERTKT
;
A
#
# COMPACT_ATOMS: atom_id res chain seq x y z
N MET A 1 21.05 -2.84 27.86
CA MET A 1 21.20 -2.75 26.40
C MET A 1 21.52 -1.31 26.03
N ASN A 2 22.27 -1.06 24.94
CA ASN A 2 22.35 0.31 24.41
C ASN A 2 20.99 0.68 23.79
N GLY A 3 20.76 1.96 23.49
CA GLY A 3 19.45 2.44 23.09
C GLY A 3 18.97 1.82 21.78
N SER A 4 19.87 1.64 20.80
CA SER A 4 19.54 0.93 19.55
C SER A 4 19.06 -0.50 19.81
N ASP A 5 19.78 -1.26 20.65
CA ASP A 5 19.40 -2.63 21.03
C ASP A 5 18.02 -2.63 21.70
N SER A 6 17.78 -1.75 22.68
CA SER A 6 16.50 -1.68 23.39
C SER A 6 15.35 -1.33 22.44
N ILE A 7 15.52 -0.29 21.61
CA ILE A 7 14.51 0.17 20.65
C ILE A 7 14.14 -0.93 19.64
N MET A 8 15.14 -1.55 19.02
CA MET A 8 14.91 -2.61 18.04
C MET A 8 14.34 -3.87 18.67
N THR A 9 14.71 -4.19 19.91
CA THR A 9 14.14 -5.33 20.65
C THR A 9 12.66 -5.11 20.94
N VAL A 10 12.25 -3.91 21.36
CA VAL A 10 10.83 -3.58 21.58
C VAL A 10 10.02 -3.70 20.29
N TRP A 11 10.48 -3.10 19.19
CA TRP A 11 9.76 -3.20 17.92
C TRP A 11 9.75 -4.63 17.37
N ALA A 12 10.83 -5.40 17.53
CA ALA A 12 10.85 -6.81 17.18
C ALA A 12 9.83 -7.61 18.01
N ALA A 13 9.74 -7.35 19.32
CA ALA A 13 8.75 -8.00 20.18
C ALA A 13 7.30 -7.71 19.74
N LYS A 14 7.02 -6.49 19.25
CA LYS A 14 5.70 -6.11 18.71
C LYS A 14 5.38 -6.67 17.32
N GLY A 15 6.35 -7.24 16.63
CA GLY A 15 6.12 -7.87 15.32
C GLY A 15 6.86 -7.21 14.16
N LEU A 16 7.76 -6.27 14.39
CA LEU A 16 8.63 -5.78 13.32
C LEU A 16 9.55 -6.92 12.85
N ARG A 17 9.57 -7.17 11.53
CA ARG A 17 10.34 -8.28 10.93
C ARG A 17 11.27 -7.85 9.81
N GLN A 18 10.99 -6.71 9.16
CA GLN A 18 11.80 -6.20 8.05
C GLN A 18 12.21 -4.75 8.27
N LEU A 19 13.47 -4.46 7.97
CA LEU A 19 14.04 -3.12 7.97
C LEU A 19 14.74 -2.85 6.65
N PHE A 20 14.40 -1.72 6.03
CA PHE A 20 14.97 -1.26 4.76
C PHE A 20 15.80 0.00 4.99
N TYR A 21 16.91 0.14 4.27
CA TYR A 21 17.77 1.32 4.41
C TYR A 21 18.51 1.66 3.12
N ASP A 22 18.99 2.90 3.04
CA ASP A 22 19.86 3.36 1.96
C ASP A 22 21.31 2.88 2.21
N ARG A 23 21.81 2.00 1.33
CA ARG A 23 23.17 1.46 1.42
C ARG A 23 24.27 2.51 1.22
N THR A 24 23.93 3.65 0.61
CA THR A 24 24.89 4.75 0.39
C THR A 24 25.07 5.63 1.62
N SER A 25 24.27 5.42 2.67
CA SER A 25 24.29 6.21 3.89
C SER A 25 24.72 5.39 5.11
N GLU A 26 26.03 5.19 5.23
CA GLU A 26 26.68 4.53 6.36
C GLU A 26 27.02 5.52 7.47
N THR A 27 25.99 6.15 8.06
CA THR A 27 26.19 6.98 9.24
C THR A 27 26.32 6.11 10.49
N PRO A 28 27.07 6.54 11.54
CA PRO A 28 27.12 5.81 12.80
C PRO A 28 25.74 5.55 13.43
N PHE A 29 24.78 6.46 13.17
CA PHE A 29 23.38 6.30 13.57
C PHE A 29 22.73 5.10 12.86
N ASN A 30 22.81 5.04 11.53
CA ASN A 30 22.26 3.94 10.74
C ASN A 30 22.92 2.61 11.09
N CYS A 31 24.26 2.58 11.14
CA CYS A 31 25.01 1.36 11.44
C CYS A 31 24.62 0.77 12.80
N SER A 32 24.43 1.61 13.83
CA SER A 32 24.00 1.16 15.15
C SER A 32 22.61 0.53 15.13
N LEU A 33 21.64 1.19 14.49
CA LEU A 33 20.27 0.68 14.35
C LEU A 33 20.20 -0.60 13.51
N ILE A 34 20.98 -0.70 12.43
CA ILE A 34 21.07 -1.88 11.58
C ILE A 34 21.66 -3.07 12.35
N ALA A 35 22.73 -2.85 13.11
CA ALA A 35 23.34 -3.90 13.92
C ALA A 35 22.37 -4.41 15.00
N ALA A 36 21.70 -3.48 15.70
CA ALA A 36 20.69 -3.81 16.70
C ALA A 36 19.48 -4.56 16.10
N ALA A 37 19.02 -4.15 14.92
CA ALA A 37 17.93 -4.83 14.20
C ALA A 37 18.28 -6.29 13.89
N ARG A 38 19.49 -6.55 13.37
CA ARG A 38 19.98 -7.92 13.12
C ARG A 38 20.03 -8.74 14.41
N LYS A 39 20.54 -8.15 15.50
CA LYS A 39 20.61 -8.80 16.81
C LYS A 39 19.23 -9.15 17.37
N ALA A 40 18.23 -8.30 17.10
CA ALA A 40 16.84 -8.52 17.50
C ALA A 40 16.07 -9.49 16.56
N GLY A 41 16.73 -10.09 15.56
CA GLY A 41 16.10 -11.03 14.61
C GLY A 41 15.30 -10.35 13.49
N ILE A 42 15.44 -9.04 13.32
CA ILE A 42 14.85 -8.30 12.19
C ILE A 42 15.74 -8.51 10.96
N SER A 43 15.12 -8.89 9.85
CA SER A 43 15.81 -9.01 8.56
C SER A 43 16.06 -7.61 7.97
N VAL A 44 17.31 -7.34 7.57
CA VAL A 44 17.76 -6.00 7.16
C VAL A 44 18.20 -5.98 5.69
N HIS A 45 17.64 -5.06 4.90
CA HIS A 45 17.80 -4.99 3.44
C HIS A 45 18.30 -3.63 2.98
N GLY A 46 19.51 -3.59 2.41
CA GLY A 46 20.09 -2.39 1.84
C GLY A 46 19.64 -2.15 0.40
N ARG A 47 19.16 -0.94 0.10
CA ARG A 47 18.76 -0.51 -1.25
C ARG A 47 19.68 0.59 -1.77
N SER A 48 19.64 0.85 -3.08
CA SER A 48 20.55 1.81 -3.75
C SER A 48 20.29 3.27 -3.37
N SER A 49 19.10 3.55 -2.85
CA SER A 49 18.69 4.85 -2.32
C SER A 49 17.61 4.65 -1.27
N LEU A 50 17.32 5.70 -0.49
CA LEU A 50 16.19 5.69 0.43
C LEU A 50 14.83 5.53 -0.26
N LEU A 51 14.65 6.11 -1.46
CA LEU A 51 13.42 5.93 -2.22
C LEU A 51 13.20 4.46 -2.59
N ALA A 52 14.26 3.76 -3.02
CA ALA A 52 14.21 2.33 -3.28
C ALA A 52 13.92 1.52 -2.00
N ALA A 53 14.47 1.93 -0.84
CA ALA A 53 14.15 1.34 0.46
C ALA A 53 12.67 1.51 0.83
N LEU A 54 12.10 2.70 0.61
CA LEU A 54 10.68 2.98 0.84
C LEU A 54 9.78 2.20 -0.12
N SER A 55 10.15 2.07 -1.39
CA SER A 55 9.40 1.24 -2.35
C SER A 55 9.42 -0.25 -1.97
N ALA A 56 10.55 -0.78 -1.52
CA ALA A 56 10.62 -2.14 -0.99
C ALA A 56 9.78 -2.32 0.27
N ALA A 57 9.81 -1.35 1.19
CA ALA A 57 8.93 -1.33 2.35
C ALA A 57 7.44 -1.32 1.95
N GLU A 58 7.07 -0.58 0.90
CA GLU A 58 5.70 -0.51 0.39
C GLU A 58 5.23 -1.88 -0.13
N GLY A 59 6.05 -2.52 -0.97
CA GLY A 59 5.77 -3.85 -1.49
C GLY A 59 5.64 -4.90 -0.38
N TYR A 60 6.53 -4.84 0.62
CA TYR A 60 6.43 -5.71 1.80
C TYR A 60 5.13 -5.48 2.57
N ALA A 61 4.79 -4.23 2.87
CA ALA A 61 3.60 -3.88 3.63
C ALA A 61 2.30 -4.30 2.91
N LEU A 62 2.27 -4.20 1.57
CA LEU A 62 1.15 -4.66 0.73
C LEU A 62 0.94 -6.18 0.78
N ALA A 63 2.03 -6.93 0.84
CA ALA A 63 2.04 -8.38 0.72
C ALA A 63 1.92 -9.10 2.07
N SER A 64 2.37 -8.46 3.15
CA SER A 64 2.37 -9.00 4.53
C SER A 64 1.06 -8.75 5.29
N ASP A 65 -0.01 -8.35 4.58
CA ASP A 65 -1.35 -8.14 5.14
C ASP A 65 -1.43 -7.14 6.32
N GLY A 66 -0.49 -6.19 6.35
CA GLY A 66 -0.48 -5.10 7.34
C GLY A 66 0.56 -5.20 8.43
N VAL A 67 1.59 -6.02 8.27
CA VAL A 67 2.77 -5.95 9.14
C VAL A 67 3.60 -4.71 8.75
N PRO A 68 3.91 -3.80 9.69
CA PRO A 68 4.79 -2.66 9.42
C PRO A 68 6.15 -3.09 8.89
N ALA A 69 6.61 -2.39 7.86
CA ALA A 69 8.02 -2.31 7.51
C ALA A 69 8.66 -1.11 8.21
N ALA A 70 9.93 -1.22 8.59
CA ALA A 70 10.73 -0.08 9.01
C ALA A 70 11.62 0.42 7.87
N ALA A 71 11.79 1.73 7.77
CA ALA A 71 12.77 2.35 6.89
C ALA A 71 13.62 3.37 7.67
N ILE A 72 14.94 3.36 7.48
CA ILE A 72 15.84 4.33 8.13
C ILE A 72 16.24 5.43 7.13
N GLY A 73 15.87 6.67 7.45
CA GLY A 73 16.29 7.87 6.75
C GLY A 73 17.65 8.40 7.23
N THR A 74 18.27 9.22 6.39
CA THR A 74 19.70 9.56 6.49
C THR A 74 19.93 10.99 7.02
N SER A 75 18.97 11.88 6.80
CA SER A 75 18.91 13.25 7.28
C SER A 75 17.78 13.40 8.29
N ALA A 76 17.85 14.44 9.13
CA ALA A 76 16.72 14.78 10.00
C ALA A 76 15.57 15.44 9.23
N GLN A 77 15.87 16.21 8.19
CA GLN A 77 14.85 16.84 7.35
C GLN A 77 14.24 15.83 6.37
N LEU A 78 12.94 15.92 6.17
CA LEU A 78 12.23 15.17 5.15
C LEU A 78 12.43 15.79 3.76
N SER A 79 12.96 15.01 2.83
CA SER A 79 13.03 15.37 1.42
C SER A 79 11.65 15.30 0.77
N HIS A 80 11.50 15.97 -0.37
CA HIS A 80 10.25 15.88 -1.15
C HIS A 80 9.91 14.43 -1.53
N SER A 81 10.92 13.62 -1.91
CA SER A 81 10.71 12.21 -2.24
C SER A 81 10.27 11.35 -1.05
N GLU A 82 10.74 11.65 0.17
CA GLU A 82 10.26 10.98 1.38
C GLU A 82 8.81 11.34 1.69
N ILE A 83 8.43 12.61 1.53
CA ILE A 83 7.04 13.06 1.72
C ILE A 83 6.12 12.39 0.71
N THR A 84 6.46 12.40 -0.58
CA THR A 84 5.65 11.74 -1.63
C THR A 84 5.54 10.24 -1.39
N ALA A 85 6.62 9.58 -0.96
CA ALA A 85 6.55 8.17 -0.60
C ALA A 85 5.59 7.94 0.58
N ALA A 86 5.71 8.73 1.65
CA ALA A 86 4.83 8.65 2.82
C ALA A 86 3.36 8.95 2.45
N GLU A 87 3.08 9.90 1.55
CA GLU A 87 1.76 10.11 0.96
C GLU A 87 1.23 8.84 0.29
N GLY A 88 2.08 8.14 -0.48
CA GLY A 88 1.77 6.83 -1.05
C GLY A 88 1.35 5.80 0.00
N PHE A 89 2.09 5.68 1.11
CA PHE A 89 1.71 4.80 2.23
C PHE A 89 0.37 5.21 2.85
N ALA A 90 0.14 6.49 3.10
CA ALA A 90 -1.12 6.99 3.65
C ALA A 90 -2.30 6.72 2.69
N LEU A 91 -2.10 6.98 1.39
CA LEU A 91 -3.06 6.75 0.31
C LEU A 91 -3.33 5.27 0.06
N ALA A 92 -2.38 4.38 0.32
CA ALA A 92 -2.58 2.94 0.24
C ALA A 92 -3.04 2.31 1.57
N SER A 93 -3.02 3.08 2.68
CA SER A 93 -3.27 2.60 4.03
C SER A 93 -2.32 1.48 4.44
N LEU A 94 -1.03 1.75 4.19
CA LEU A 94 0.05 0.82 4.45
C LEU A 94 0.83 1.25 5.70
N PRO A 95 1.15 0.30 6.57
CA PRO A 95 1.93 0.57 7.77
C PRO A 95 3.40 0.81 7.40
N LEU A 96 3.96 1.92 7.87
CA LEU A 96 5.39 2.23 7.75
C LEU A 96 5.87 2.84 9.07
N LEU A 97 7.01 2.37 9.55
CA LEU A 97 7.77 3.04 10.59
C LEU A 97 9.00 3.72 9.98
N LEU A 98 8.91 5.02 9.72
CA LEU A 98 10.00 5.82 9.18
C LEU A 98 10.84 6.37 10.33
N ILE A 99 12.10 5.92 10.42
CA ILE A 99 13.03 6.27 11.48
C ILE A 99 14.02 7.29 10.94
N LYS A 100 14.15 8.46 11.57
CA LYS A 100 15.10 9.50 11.16
C LYS A 100 15.98 9.94 12.34
N PRO A 101 17.24 10.35 12.11
CA PRO A 101 18.02 11.00 13.15
C PRO A 101 17.38 12.36 13.49
N SER A 102 17.32 12.73 14.76
CA SER A 102 16.94 14.10 15.15
C SER A 102 18.17 15.01 15.15
N ILE A 103 17.99 16.28 14.78
CA ILE A 103 19.04 17.32 14.81
C ILE A 103 19.14 18.09 16.13
N ASN A 104 18.29 17.78 17.12
CA ASN A 104 18.10 18.68 18.26
C ASN A 104 18.78 18.23 19.55
N HIS A 105 19.65 19.09 20.07
CA HIS A 105 20.10 19.13 21.45
C HIS A 105 19.00 19.64 22.41
N GLY A 106 17.79 19.07 22.35
CA GLY A 106 16.70 19.41 23.29
C GLY A 106 15.81 20.62 22.93
N ASN A 107 15.79 21.09 21.68
CA ASN A 107 14.78 22.07 21.21
C ASN A 107 13.70 21.38 20.36
N PRO A 108 12.44 21.24 20.82
CA PRO A 108 11.37 20.57 20.06
C PRO A 108 11.01 21.29 18.75
N ALA A 109 11.18 22.62 18.68
CA ALA A 109 10.70 23.46 17.58
C ALA A 109 11.47 23.30 16.25
N SER A 110 12.65 22.66 16.27
CA SER A 110 13.49 22.44 15.10
C SER A 110 13.40 21.01 14.53
N SER A 111 12.54 20.15 15.09
CA SER A 111 12.32 18.78 14.58
C SER A 111 11.55 18.80 13.26
N ALA A 112 11.75 17.80 12.39
CA ALA A 112 10.87 17.64 11.23
C ALA A 112 9.42 17.36 11.69
N THR A 113 9.23 16.76 12.87
CA THR A 113 7.93 16.59 13.53
C THR A 113 7.22 17.91 13.91
N ALA A 114 7.95 18.97 14.24
CA ALA A 114 7.38 20.28 14.60
C ALA A 114 7.14 21.18 13.37
N ARG A 115 7.76 20.87 12.23
CA ARG A 115 7.74 21.70 11.02
C ARG A 115 6.78 21.22 9.94
N GLN A 116 6.26 20.01 10.05
CA GLN A 116 5.29 19.47 9.10
C GLN A 116 3.92 19.32 9.75
N SER A 117 2.92 19.88 9.08
CA SER A 117 1.51 19.60 9.30
C SER A 117 1.27 18.10 9.35
N SER A 118 0.22 17.68 10.06
CA SER A 118 -0.21 16.30 10.34
C SER A 118 -0.43 15.36 9.14
N TRP A 119 -0.06 15.76 7.92
CA TRP A 119 -0.16 14.97 6.70
C TRP A 119 1.23 14.89 6.05
N PRO A 120 1.73 13.71 5.63
CA PRO A 120 1.02 12.43 5.43
C PRO A 120 1.09 11.43 6.59
N PHE A 121 1.72 11.78 7.71
CA PHE A 121 1.95 10.86 8.82
C PHE A 121 0.75 10.76 9.75
N LYS A 122 0.35 9.53 10.10
CA LYS A 122 -0.68 9.31 11.13
C LYS A 122 -0.21 9.82 12.49
N TRP A 123 1.07 9.66 12.76
CA TRP A 123 1.71 10.14 13.96
C TRP A 123 3.17 10.46 13.68
N SER A 124 3.63 11.54 14.28
CA SER A 124 5.00 12.02 14.18
C SER A 124 5.48 12.32 15.59
N THR A 125 6.62 11.75 15.98
CA THR A 125 7.20 11.97 17.31
C THR A 125 8.71 12.10 17.25
N ALA A 126 9.26 12.87 18.18
CA ALA A 126 10.67 12.87 18.51
C ALA A 126 10.85 12.27 19.90
N LEU A 127 11.55 11.13 19.98
CA LEU A 127 11.81 10.44 21.24
C LEU A 127 13.16 10.88 21.78
N TYR A 128 13.14 11.66 22.85
CA TYR A 128 14.32 12.13 23.59
C TYR A 128 14.62 11.23 24.78
N GLU A 129 15.69 11.48 25.52
CA GLU A 129 16.09 10.61 26.63
C GLU A 129 15.03 10.54 27.73
N GLU A 130 14.31 11.63 28.01
CA GLU A 130 13.23 11.67 29.00
C GLU A 130 11.92 11.07 28.47
N THR A 131 11.71 11.06 27.16
CA THR A 131 10.44 10.65 26.53
C THR A 131 10.50 9.27 25.86
N ALA A 132 11.69 8.73 25.62
CA ALA A 132 11.93 7.42 25.04
C ALA A 132 11.66 6.30 26.05
N GLY A 133 10.38 6.10 26.37
CA GLY A 133 9.89 4.99 27.18
C GLY A 133 9.31 3.85 26.33
N LEU A 134 9.10 2.70 26.97
CA LEU A 134 8.45 1.53 26.36
C LEU A 134 7.12 1.91 25.70
N LEU A 135 6.29 2.70 26.39
CA LEU A 135 4.99 3.14 25.90
C LEU A 135 5.06 3.86 24.55
N GLN A 136 5.99 4.80 24.36
CA GLN A 136 6.10 5.57 23.12
C GLN A 136 6.61 4.72 21.94
N LEU A 137 7.53 3.78 22.21
CA LEU A 137 8.01 2.84 21.19
C LEU A 137 6.91 1.85 20.78
N GLU A 138 6.12 1.37 21.73
CA GLU A 138 4.99 0.51 21.44
C GLU A 138 3.87 1.26 20.71
N LYS A 139 3.56 2.49 21.15
CA LYS A 139 2.60 3.39 20.49
C LYS A 139 2.99 3.65 19.04
N SER A 140 4.28 3.90 18.76
CA SER A 140 4.75 4.16 17.39
C SER A 140 4.46 2.98 16.47
N TYR A 141 4.69 1.76 16.94
CA TYR A 141 4.41 0.55 16.19
C TYR A 141 2.91 0.31 16.06
N TYR A 142 2.16 0.42 17.16
CA TYR A 142 0.71 0.21 17.17
C TYR A 142 0.00 1.16 16.19
N LEU A 143 0.32 2.46 16.23
CA LEU A 143 -0.31 3.44 15.34
C LEU A 143 0.03 3.16 13.87
N ALA A 144 1.23 2.68 13.56
CA ALA A 144 1.58 2.28 12.19
C ALA A 144 0.76 1.05 11.76
N ALA A 145 0.74 0.00 12.59
CA ALA A 145 0.13 -1.30 12.33
C ALA A 145 -1.41 -1.31 12.38
N GLY A 146 -2.01 -0.41 13.17
CA GLY A 146 -3.42 -0.44 13.54
C GLY A 146 -3.86 0.77 14.37
N GLY A 147 -4.91 0.62 15.19
CA GLY A 147 -5.59 1.72 15.90
C GLY A 147 -6.42 2.59 14.96
N GLY A 148 -7.43 2.00 14.34
CA GLY A 148 -8.12 2.57 13.18
C GLY A 148 -7.34 2.34 11.88
N ARG A 149 -7.35 3.33 10.98
CA ARG A 149 -6.70 3.22 9.67
C ARG A 149 -5.18 3.11 9.78
N ARG A 150 -4.59 2.14 9.06
CA ARG A 150 -3.12 1.96 8.92
C ARG A 150 -2.49 3.11 8.14
N GLY A 151 -1.26 3.46 8.47
CA GLY A 151 -0.54 4.53 7.79
C GLY A 151 0.91 4.68 8.26
N PRO A 152 1.66 5.62 7.66
CA PRO A 152 3.04 5.88 8.03
C PRO A 152 3.14 6.63 9.36
N VAL A 153 4.11 6.24 10.16
CA VAL A 153 4.50 6.87 11.42
C VAL A 153 5.96 7.33 11.31
N LEU A 154 6.21 8.58 11.67
CA LEU A 154 7.55 9.16 11.72
C LEU A 154 8.08 9.14 13.16
N VAL A 155 9.24 8.51 13.37
CA VAL A 155 9.96 8.51 14.65
C VAL A 155 11.33 9.13 14.46
N GLU A 156 11.56 10.27 15.09
CA GLU A 156 12.87 10.88 15.21
C GLU A 156 13.59 10.38 16.47
N LEU A 157 14.85 9.96 16.30
CA LEU A 157 15.71 9.50 17.39
C LEU A 157 17.00 10.34 17.43
N PRO A 158 17.37 10.97 18.57
CA PRO A 158 18.65 11.65 18.67
C PRO A 158 19.80 10.63 18.71
N PRO A 159 20.96 10.92 18.09
CA PRO A 159 22.12 10.02 18.13
C PRO A 159 22.61 9.68 19.55
N SER A 160 22.37 10.54 20.55
CA SER A 160 22.71 10.27 21.95
C SER A 160 21.89 9.11 22.52
N LEU A 161 20.57 9.12 22.31
CA LEU A 161 19.66 8.07 22.76
C LEU A 161 20.07 6.71 22.18
N VAL A 162 20.39 6.65 20.88
CA VAL A 162 20.80 5.42 20.19
C VAL A 162 22.06 4.79 20.80
N ARG A 163 22.98 5.61 21.35
CA ARG A 163 24.28 5.15 21.88
C ARG A 163 24.26 4.88 23.38
N ARG A 164 23.43 5.58 24.16
CA ARG A 164 23.36 5.48 25.61
C ARG A 164 22.75 4.15 26.05
N LYS A 165 23.01 3.70 27.28
CA LYS A 165 22.24 2.62 27.91
C LYS A 165 20.82 3.11 28.20
N LEU A 166 19.82 2.45 27.61
CA LEU A 166 18.41 2.72 27.87
C LEU A 166 17.87 1.67 28.83
N GLU A 167 17.38 2.11 29.98
CA GLU A 167 16.75 1.25 30.98
C GLU A 167 15.24 1.29 30.77
N LEU A 168 14.72 0.23 30.16
CA LEU A 168 13.28 0.04 30.01
C LEU A 168 12.79 -0.81 31.18
N PRO A 169 11.63 -0.47 31.79
CA PRO A 169 11.05 -1.30 32.83
C PRO A 169 10.76 -2.71 32.27
N PRO A 170 10.93 -3.76 33.08
CA PRO A 170 10.77 -5.15 32.65
C PRO A 170 9.33 -5.46 32.24
N THR A 171 8.37 -4.79 32.87
CA THR A 171 6.93 -4.85 32.59
C THR A 171 6.32 -3.52 33.03
N LEU A 172 6.12 -2.58 32.11
CA LEU A 172 4.95 -1.70 32.22
C LEU A 172 3.82 -2.47 31.52
N GLY A 173 2.58 -2.29 32.00
CA GLY A 173 1.45 -2.59 31.12
C GLY A 173 1.71 -1.88 29.80
N GLY A 174 1.71 -2.63 28.70
CA GLY A 174 2.16 -2.12 27.40
C GLY A 174 1.35 -0.90 26.94
N TYR A 175 1.62 -0.38 25.74
CA TYR A 175 0.76 0.66 25.17
C TYR A 175 -0.72 0.23 25.18
N GLU A 176 -1.01 -1.04 24.94
CA GLU A 176 -2.36 -1.63 24.97
C GLU A 176 -3.01 -1.69 26.37
N GLU A 177 -2.28 -1.34 27.42
CA GLU A 177 -2.81 -1.23 28.80
C GLU A 177 -2.79 0.23 29.29
N SER A 178 -2.43 1.18 28.42
CA SER A 178 -2.37 2.60 28.76
C SER A 178 -3.73 3.29 28.64
N GLU A 179 -3.95 4.34 29.43
CA GLU A 179 -5.15 5.20 29.31
C GLU A 179 -5.32 5.74 27.89
N ASP A 180 -4.22 6.12 27.23
CA ASP A 180 -4.19 6.55 25.83
C ASP A 180 -4.80 5.51 24.87
N PHE A 181 -4.60 4.22 25.14
CA PHE A 181 -5.15 3.14 24.33
C PHE A 181 -6.63 2.90 24.61
N PHE A 182 -7.04 2.92 25.88
CA PHE A 182 -8.45 2.82 26.23
C PHE A 182 -9.28 3.97 25.65
N GLN A 183 -8.76 5.21 25.70
CA GLN A 183 -9.39 6.36 25.05
C GLN A 183 -9.50 6.19 23.53
N LEU A 184 -8.51 5.55 22.90
CA LEU A 184 -8.56 5.25 21.47
C LEU A 184 -9.63 4.19 21.15
N LEU A 185 -9.80 3.17 21.99
CA LEU A 185 -10.86 2.17 21.82
C LEU A 185 -12.25 2.76 22.02
N ASP A 186 -12.45 3.58 23.05
CA ASP A 186 -13.73 4.25 23.35
C ASP A 186 -14.15 5.23 22.24
N SER A 187 -13.22 5.62 21.36
CA SER A 187 -13.50 6.50 20.23
C SER A 187 -14.08 5.79 19.00
N GLU A 188 -14.12 4.45 18.97
CA GLU A 188 -14.78 3.69 17.90
C GLU A 188 -16.31 3.69 18.12
N PRO A 189 -17.10 4.33 17.25
CA PRO A 189 -18.54 4.42 17.47
C PRO A 189 -19.18 3.02 17.30
N PRO A 190 -20.10 2.61 18.20
CA PRO A 190 -20.82 1.36 18.04
C PRO A 190 -21.72 1.43 16.80
N ILE A 191 -21.86 0.31 16.10
CA ILE A 191 -22.82 0.17 15.01
C ILE A 191 -24.21 0.03 15.63
N HIS A 192 -25.12 0.96 15.35
CA HIS A 192 -26.46 0.91 15.92
C HIS A 192 -27.39 0.08 15.04
N ASP A 193 -28.29 -0.70 15.66
CA ASP A 193 -29.32 -1.49 14.95
C ASP A 193 -30.12 -0.65 13.95
N ILE A 194 -30.42 0.60 14.30
CA ILE A 194 -31.16 1.55 13.45
C ILE A 194 -30.40 1.82 12.14
N GLU A 195 -29.07 1.89 12.18
CA GLU A 195 -28.24 2.12 10.99
C GLU A 195 -28.22 0.88 10.10
N LEU A 196 -28.07 -0.31 10.70
CA LEU A 196 -28.18 -1.58 9.98
C LEU A 196 -29.55 -1.69 9.30
N ASP A 197 -30.63 -1.38 10.03
CA ASP A 197 -32.00 -1.43 9.54
C ASP A 197 -32.23 -0.49 8.37
N ARG A 198 -31.69 0.73 8.45
CA ARG A 198 -31.77 1.71 7.37
C ARG A 198 -31.06 1.19 6.10
N ILE A 199 -29.89 0.56 6.24
CA ILE A 199 -29.15 -0.02 5.11
C ILE A 199 -29.89 -1.21 4.52
N MET A 200 -30.34 -2.15 5.35
CA MET A 200 -31.08 -3.32 4.88
C MET A 200 -32.36 -2.93 4.15
N ASN A 201 -33.11 -1.96 4.68
CA ASN A 201 -34.32 -1.45 4.02
C ASN A 201 -34.00 -0.75 2.69
N GLY A 202 -32.89 -0.02 2.61
CA GLY A 202 -32.40 0.57 1.36
C GLY A 202 -32.08 -0.48 0.31
N LEU A 203 -31.30 -1.49 0.68
CA LEU A 203 -30.94 -2.62 -0.18
C LEU A 203 -32.17 -3.43 -0.61
N PHE A 204 -33.13 -3.64 0.29
CA PHE A 204 -34.35 -4.40 0.01
C PHE A 204 -35.30 -3.68 -0.96
N ARG A 205 -35.40 -2.35 -0.88
CA ARG A 205 -36.26 -1.53 -1.75
C ARG A 205 -35.63 -1.21 -3.11
N ALA A 206 -34.31 -1.32 -3.22
CA ALA A 206 -33.57 -1.05 -4.44
C ALA A 206 -33.92 -2.07 -5.53
N LYS A 207 -34.11 -1.59 -6.77
CA LYS A 207 -34.35 -2.44 -7.94
C LYS A 207 -33.04 -2.97 -8.53
N CYS A 208 -31.97 -2.17 -8.44
CA CYS A 208 -30.65 -2.44 -8.96
C CYS A 208 -29.55 -2.13 -7.92
N PRO A 209 -29.54 -2.80 -6.75
CA PRO A 209 -28.51 -2.58 -5.74
C PRO A 209 -27.14 -3.09 -6.20
N LEU A 210 -26.07 -2.49 -5.69
CA LEU A 210 -24.69 -2.89 -5.97
C LEU A 210 -23.79 -2.79 -4.73
N PHE A 211 -22.97 -3.81 -4.50
CA PHE A 211 -21.85 -3.73 -3.57
C PHE A 211 -20.61 -3.19 -4.26
N VAL A 212 -19.96 -2.19 -3.67
CA VAL A 212 -18.75 -1.57 -4.20
C VAL A 212 -17.60 -1.85 -3.26
N VAL A 213 -16.61 -2.59 -3.75
CA VAL A 213 -15.61 -3.25 -2.92
C VAL A 213 -14.27 -2.56 -3.06
N GLY A 214 -13.84 -1.95 -1.96
CA GLY A 214 -12.58 -1.23 -1.83
C GLY A 214 -11.44 -2.11 -1.32
N GLY A 215 -10.25 -1.50 -1.25
CA GLY A 215 -9.11 -2.17 -0.61
C GLY A 215 -9.32 -2.43 0.88
N GLY A 216 -10.20 -1.68 1.56
CA GLY A 216 -10.49 -1.89 2.98
C GLY A 216 -11.01 -3.30 3.30
N VAL A 217 -11.75 -3.94 2.38
CA VAL A 217 -12.21 -5.33 2.57
C VAL A 217 -11.05 -6.30 2.76
N ARG A 218 -9.95 -6.13 1.99
CA ARG A 218 -8.72 -6.92 2.16
C ARG A 218 -8.08 -6.66 3.51
N HIS A 219 -7.92 -5.38 3.88
CA HIS A 219 -7.25 -5.00 5.13
C HIS A 219 -8.00 -5.50 6.37
N SER A 220 -9.33 -5.57 6.30
CA SER A 220 -10.22 -6.08 7.34
C SER A 220 -10.34 -7.61 7.33
N GLY A 221 -9.83 -8.28 6.29
CA GLY A 221 -9.97 -9.73 6.12
C GLY A 221 -11.40 -10.19 5.83
N ALA A 222 -12.26 -9.29 5.35
CA ALA A 222 -13.71 -9.47 5.28
C ALA A 222 -14.21 -10.18 4.00
N SER A 223 -13.31 -10.83 3.25
CA SER A 223 -13.65 -11.47 1.98
C SER A 223 -14.61 -12.66 2.15
N ALA A 224 -14.62 -13.34 3.29
CA ALA A 224 -15.54 -14.45 3.56
C ALA A 224 -16.96 -13.94 3.84
N GLU A 225 -17.07 -12.94 4.72
CA GLU A 225 -18.30 -12.28 5.11
C GLU A 225 -18.95 -11.58 3.91
N LEU A 226 -18.15 -10.93 3.05
CA LEU A 226 -18.65 -10.33 1.81
C LEU A 226 -19.29 -11.39 0.89
N LYS A 227 -18.63 -12.54 0.69
CA LYS A 227 -19.18 -13.63 -0.13
C LYS A 227 -20.46 -14.20 0.48
N GLN A 228 -20.51 -14.33 1.80
CA GLN A 228 -21.71 -14.78 2.49
C GLN A 228 -22.87 -13.80 2.27
N LEU A 229 -22.64 -12.50 2.44
CA LEU A 229 -23.65 -11.48 2.20
C LEU A 229 -24.14 -11.48 0.74
N MET A 230 -23.23 -11.60 -0.23
CA MET A 230 -23.58 -11.71 -1.65
C MET A 230 -24.51 -12.91 -1.90
N ARG A 231 -24.17 -14.08 -1.37
CA ARG A 231 -25.01 -15.30 -1.51
C ARG A 231 -26.37 -15.17 -0.85
N LEU A 232 -26.41 -14.56 0.34
CA LEU A 232 -27.65 -14.37 1.10
C LEU A 232 -28.61 -13.41 0.39
N THR A 233 -28.08 -12.35 -0.23
CA THR A 233 -28.90 -11.26 -0.79
C THR A 233 -29.14 -11.37 -2.29
N GLY A 234 -28.32 -12.13 -3.02
CA GLY A 234 -28.35 -12.15 -4.48
C GLY A 234 -27.73 -10.89 -5.12
N ILE A 235 -27.30 -9.90 -4.34
CA ILE A 235 -26.80 -8.61 -4.82
C ILE A 235 -25.41 -8.77 -5.45
N PRO A 236 -25.17 -8.20 -6.64
CA PRO A 236 -23.88 -8.27 -7.28
C PRO A 236 -22.85 -7.31 -6.65
N ALA A 237 -21.57 -7.59 -6.88
CA ALA A 237 -20.46 -6.79 -6.39
C ALA A 237 -19.54 -6.36 -7.53
N ALA A 238 -19.02 -5.13 -7.44
CA ALA A 238 -17.98 -4.60 -8.31
C ALA A 238 -16.82 -4.09 -7.46
N ALA A 239 -15.59 -4.22 -7.95
CA ALA A 239 -14.40 -3.88 -7.18
C ALA A 239 -13.68 -2.66 -7.76
N THR A 240 -13.19 -1.80 -6.87
CA THR A 240 -12.20 -0.77 -7.21
C THR A 240 -10.87 -1.41 -7.61
N PRO A 241 -9.93 -0.69 -8.27
CA PRO A 241 -8.60 -1.23 -8.54
C PRO A 241 -7.91 -1.81 -7.30
N GLY A 242 -8.08 -1.17 -6.14
CA GLY A 242 -7.48 -1.59 -4.87
C GLY A 242 -8.18 -2.76 -4.18
N GLY A 243 -9.38 -3.16 -4.62
CA GLY A 243 -10.14 -4.30 -4.10
C GLY A 243 -10.38 -5.41 -5.12
N LEU A 244 -9.80 -5.33 -6.33
CA LEU A 244 -10.06 -6.24 -7.43
C LEU A 244 -9.74 -7.71 -7.10
N ASP A 245 -8.76 -7.93 -6.23
CA ASP A 245 -8.32 -9.25 -5.75
C ASP A 245 -9.19 -9.82 -4.61
N THR A 246 -10.15 -9.05 -4.08
CA THR A 246 -11.02 -9.48 -2.96
C THR A 246 -12.27 -10.24 -3.42
N LEU A 247 -12.69 -10.05 -4.67
CA LEU A 247 -13.81 -10.74 -5.28
C LEU A 247 -13.32 -11.92 -6.13
N PRO A 248 -13.89 -13.12 -5.98
CA PRO A 248 -13.61 -14.22 -6.91
C PRO A 248 -14.12 -13.85 -8.30
N ILE A 249 -13.31 -14.10 -9.32
CA ILE A 249 -13.63 -13.73 -10.70
C ILE A 249 -14.71 -14.61 -11.33
N ASP A 250 -14.79 -15.87 -10.89
CA ASP A 250 -15.81 -16.82 -11.36
C ASP A 250 -17.09 -16.76 -10.51
N ASP A 251 -17.19 -15.83 -9.56
CA ASP A 251 -18.43 -15.61 -8.85
C ASP A 251 -19.46 -15.00 -9.82
N SER A 252 -20.59 -15.69 -10.00
CA SER A 252 -21.68 -15.24 -10.87
C SER A 252 -22.20 -13.84 -10.49
N GLN A 253 -21.97 -13.41 -9.26
CA GLN A 253 -22.38 -12.11 -8.73
C GLN A 253 -21.28 -11.05 -8.86
N SER A 254 -20.07 -11.40 -9.31
CA SER A 254 -18.98 -10.44 -9.56
C SER A 254 -19.12 -9.77 -10.93
N ILE A 255 -19.13 -8.43 -10.93
CA ILE A 255 -19.18 -7.59 -12.14
C ILE A 255 -17.77 -7.19 -12.61
N GLY A 256 -16.76 -7.33 -11.76
CA GLY A 256 -15.37 -6.99 -12.08
C GLY A 256 -15.02 -5.54 -11.71
N LEU A 257 -14.12 -4.94 -12.49
CA LEU A 257 -13.56 -3.61 -12.21
C LEU A 257 -14.60 -2.49 -12.38
N LEU A 258 -14.68 -1.62 -11.37
CA LEU A 258 -15.46 -0.40 -11.36
C LEU A 258 -14.53 0.80 -11.19
N LEU A 259 -14.73 1.82 -12.04
CA LEU A 259 -13.95 3.06 -12.01
C LEU A 259 -14.79 4.22 -11.47
N PRO A 260 -14.16 5.26 -10.88
CA PRO A 260 -14.83 6.44 -10.34
C PRO A 260 -15.78 7.16 -11.31
N ASN A 261 -15.58 7.02 -12.63
CA ASN A 261 -16.41 7.66 -13.67
C ASN A 261 -17.06 6.63 -14.61
N ALA A 262 -17.19 5.36 -14.19
CA ALA A 262 -17.71 4.31 -15.06
C ALA A 262 -19.22 4.51 -15.33
N PRO A 263 -19.67 4.52 -16.60
CA PRO A 263 -21.07 4.74 -16.98
C PRO A 263 -22.05 3.72 -16.38
N ASN A 264 -21.56 2.54 -15.99
CA ASN A 264 -22.30 1.49 -15.28
C ASN A 264 -23.04 2.00 -14.03
N ALA A 265 -22.58 3.13 -13.48
CA ALA A 265 -23.08 3.79 -12.29
C ALA A 265 -24.51 4.34 -12.39
N ARG A 266 -24.99 4.73 -13.58
CA ARG A 266 -26.31 5.37 -13.73
C ARG A 266 -27.48 4.38 -13.62
N THR A 267 -27.22 3.09 -13.86
CA THR A 267 -28.23 2.01 -13.70
C THR A 267 -28.46 1.55 -12.25
N VAL A 268 -27.58 1.94 -11.33
CA VAL A 268 -27.61 1.51 -9.92
C VAL A 268 -28.40 2.53 -9.11
N ASP A 269 -29.39 2.07 -8.35
CA ASP A 269 -30.25 2.92 -7.53
C ASP A 269 -29.91 2.88 -6.02
N TYR A 270 -29.10 1.92 -5.59
CA TYR A 270 -28.54 1.89 -4.24
C TYR A 270 -27.15 1.25 -4.19
N VAL A 271 -26.21 1.90 -3.49
CA VAL A 271 -24.83 1.40 -3.34
C VAL A 271 -24.51 1.11 -1.87
N LEU A 272 -23.96 -0.07 -1.58
CA LEU A 272 -23.22 -0.31 -0.33
C LEU A 272 -21.73 -0.36 -0.65
N ALA A 273 -21.00 0.70 -0.30
CA ALA A 273 -19.57 0.82 -0.53
C ALA A 273 -18.78 0.43 0.72
N LEU A 274 -17.79 -0.45 0.55
CA LEU A 274 -17.03 -1.06 1.63
C LEU A 274 -15.53 -0.72 1.47
N GLY A 275 -15.00 0.15 2.32
CA GLY A 275 -13.57 0.48 2.37
C GLY A 275 -13.03 1.22 1.15
N CYS A 276 -13.85 2.11 0.58
CA CYS A 276 -13.59 2.83 -0.67
C CYS A 276 -13.19 4.27 -0.39
N LYS A 277 -11.96 4.69 -0.78
CA LYS A 277 -11.50 6.09 -0.63
C LYS A 277 -12.17 7.08 -1.59
N GLN A 278 -12.58 6.59 -2.74
CA GLN A 278 -13.27 7.36 -3.76
C GLN A 278 -14.55 6.62 -4.09
N LEU A 279 -15.68 7.31 -3.91
CA LEU A 279 -16.98 6.79 -4.27
C LEU A 279 -17.34 7.37 -5.64
N PRO A 280 -17.66 6.53 -6.65
CA PRO A 280 -18.08 6.99 -7.97
C PRO A 280 -19.40 7.79 -8.04
N TYR A 281 -20.06 8.11 -6.92
CA TYR A 281 -21.52 8.21 -6.92
C TYR A 281 -22.13 9.42 -6.18
N GLN A 282 -23.11 10.03 -6.84
CA GLN A 282 -24.20 10.80 -6.21
C GLN A 282 -25.43 9.90 -5.87
N THR A 283 -25.35 8.60 -6.15
CA THR A 283 -26.40 7.60 -5.86
C THR A 283 -26.65 7.46 -4.36
N ALA A 284 -27.90 7.21 -3.98
CA ALA A 284 -28.23 6.88 -2.60
C ALA A 284 -27.53 5.60 -2.16
N GLY A 285 -27.22 5.47 -0.88
CA GLY A 285 -26.49 4.30 -0.42
C GLY A 285 -25.99 4.38 1.00
N ALA A 286 -25.05 3.50 1.30
CA ALA A 286 -24.23 3.56 2.49
C ALA A 286 -22.75 3.34 2.15
N CYS A 287 -21.88 4.00 2.91
CA CYS A 287 -20.44 3.79 2.85
C CYS A 287 -19.93 3.43 4.24
N VAL A 288 -19.18 2.32 4.30
CA VAL A 288 -18.55 1.81 5.50
C VAL A 288 -17.05 1.90 5.33
N ASP A 289 -16.38 2.61 6.23
CA ASP A 289 -14.92 2.67 6.29
C ASP A 289 -14.48 2.84 7.75
N ILE A 290 -13.28 2.42 8.09
CA ILE A 290 -12.71 2.58 9.43
C ILE A 290 -12.32 4.05 9.72
N ASP A 291 -12.18 4.89 8.68
CA ASP A 291 -11.94 6.33 8.83
C ASP A 291 -12.80 7.14 7.86
N ILE A 292 -13.89 7.70 8.39
CA ILE A 292 -14.83 8.53 7.63
C ILE A 292 -14.28 9.90 7.22
N ARG A 293 -13.18 10.38 7.83
CA ARG A 293 -12.59 11.71 7.55
C ARG A 293 -11.85 11.76 6.22
N VAL A 294 -11.52 10.60 5.67
CA VAL A 294 -10.78 10.46 4.40
C VAL A 294 -11.73 10.47 3.19
N LEU A 295 -13.05 10.48 3.42
CA LEU A 295 -14.05 10.40 2.37
C LEU A 295 -14.43 11.82 1.90
N PRO A 296 -14.54 12.06 0.58
CA PRO A 296 -14.89 13.39 0.08
C PRO A 296 -16.30 13.79 0.54
N PRO A 297 -16.50 15.04 1.01
CA PRO A 297 -17.84 15.55 1.27
C PRO A 297 -18.61 15.61 -0.05
N GLY A 298 -19.91 15.27 -0.07
CA GLY A 298 -20.74 15.66 -1.22
C GLY A 298 -21.92 14.79 -1.60
N ASN A 299 -22.18 13.65 -0.96
CA ASN A 299 -23.41 12.89 -1.24
C ASN A 299 -24.35 12.89 -0.01
N PRO A 300 -25.39 13.75 0.01
CA PRO A 300 -26.35 13.81 1.11
C PRO A 300 -27.24 12.57 1.21
N ASN A 301 -27.27 11.73 0.17
CA ASN A 301 -28.06 10.50 0.12
C ASN A 301 -27.26 9.27 0.59
N MET A 302 -26.01 9.45 1.03
CA MET A 302 -25.17 8.39 1.60
C MET A 302 -25.27 8.37 3.12
N VAL A 303 -25.52 7.18 3.67
CA VAL A 303 -25.31 6.89 5.09
C VAL A 303 -23.84 6.58 5.30
N TRP A 304 -23.18 7.24 6.24
CA TRP A 304 -21.76 7.03 6.53
C TRP A 304 -21.63 6.26 7.83
N ILE A 305 -20.98 5.11 7.80
CA ILE A 305 -20.73 4.28 8.97
C ILE A 305 -19.23 4.18 9.18
N GLN A 306 -18.77 4.61 10.35
CA GLN A 306 -17.41 4.38 10.79
C GLN A 306 -17.34 3.01 11.47
N SER A 307 -16.73 2.02 10.82
CA SER A 307 -16.58 0.68 11.39
C SER A 307 -15.50 -0.11 10.67
N ASP A 308 -14.88 -1.06 11.37
CA ASP A 308 -14.23 -2.17 10.70
C ASP A 308 -15.25 -2.92 9.81
N ILE A 309 -14.82 -3.28 8.60
CA ILE A 309 -15.72 -3.81 7.57
C ILE A 309 -16.17 -5.23 7.91
N ARG A 310 -15.29 -6.05 8.48
CA ARG A 310 -15.61 -7.42 8.87
C ARG A 310 -16.62 -7.44 9.99
N LEU A 311 -16.44 -6.60 11.02
CA LEU A 311 -17.42 -6.44 12.11
C LEU A 311 -18.77 -5.98 11.57
N PHE A 312 -18.77 -4.94 10.72
CA PHE A 312 -20.00 -4.46 10.08
C PHE A 312 -20.72 -5.53 9.28
N LEU A 313 -20.01 -6.25 8.40
CA LEU A 313 -20.61 -7.31 7.58
C LEU A 313 -21.14 -8.46 8.43
N THR A 314 -20.42 -8.83 9.50
CA THR A 314 -20.86 -9.87 10.45
C THR A 314 -22.19 -9.47 11.11
N ALA A 315 -22.28 -8.24 11.62
CA ALA A 315 -23.50 -7.70 12.21
C ALA A 315 -24.63 -7.64 11.18
N LEU A 316 -24.39 -7.07 10.00
CA LEU A 316 -25.38 -6.96 8.93
C LEU A 316 -25.93 -8.33 8.52
N ILE A 317 -25.07 -9.34 8.37
CA ILE A 317 -25.48 -10.72 8.04
C ILE A 317 -26.36 -11.32 9.14
N ALA A 318 -25.99 -11.17 10.41
CA ALA A 318 -26.77 -11.68 11.52
C ALA A 318 -28.16 -11.02 11.58
N HIS A 319 -28.23 -9.70 11.43
CA HIS A 319 -29.49 -8.96 11.38
C HIS A 319 -30.34 -9.31 10.16
N TRP A 320 -29.70 -9.57 9.01
CA TRP A 320 -30.39 -10.01 7.80
C TRP A 320 -31.05 -11.37 8.01
N ALA A 321 -30.30 -12.33 8.53
CA ALA A 321 -30.77 -13.68 8.80
C ALA A 321 -31.92 -13.69 9.82
N ALA A 322 -31.81 -12.90 10.89
CA ALA A 322 -32.84 -12.80 11.93
C ALA A 322 -34.20 -12.31 11.39
N ARG A 323 -34.19 -11.49 10.33
CA ARG A 323 -35.42 -10.98 9.69
C ARG A 323 -35.98 -11.89 8.59
N GLY A 324 -35.22 -12.89 8.13
CA GLY A 324 -35.65 -13.78 7.06
C GLY A 324 -35.98 -13.07 5.74
N LEU A 325 -35.34 -11.94 5.45
CA LEU A 325 -35.62 -11.15 4.25
C LEU A 325 -35.08 -11.85 3.00
N SER A 326 -35.95 -12.08 2.02
CA SER A 326 -35.57 -12.52 0.67
C SER A 326 -35.66 -11.36 -0.32
N ILE A 327 -34.55 -11.01 -0.98
CA ILE A 327 -34.55 -9.97 -2.02
C ILE A 327 -34.83 -10.61 -3.38
N HIS A 328 -35.74 -10.00 -4.14
CA HIS A 328 -35.85 -10.26 -5.58
C HIS A 328 -35.03 -9.21 -6.33
N VAL A 329 -33.77 -9.53 -6.65
CA VAL A 329 -32.91 -8.63 -7.43
C VAL A 329 -33.37 -8.65 -8.89
N ALA A 330 -33.98 -7.56 -9.36
CA ALA A 330 -34.51 -7.45 -10.73
C ALA A 330 -33.39 -7.47 -11.80
N ALA A 331 -32.21 -6.95 -11.46
CA ALA A 331 -31.03 -6.95 -12.31
C ALA A 331 -29.94 -7.87 -11.74
N ASN A 332 -29.80 -9.07 -12.30
CA ASN A 332 -28.66 -9.92 -11.98
C ASN A 332 -27.35 -9.34 -12.57
N ALA A 333 -26.20 -9.82 -12.12
CA ALA A 333 -24.89 -9.35 -12.61
C ALA A 333 -24.77 -9.40 -14.15
N SER A 334 -25.46 -10.32 -14.82
CA SER A 334 -25.48 -10.43 -16.27
C SER A 334 -26.29 -9.32 -16.95
N ALA A 335 -27.39 -8.85 -16.34
CA ALA A 335 -28.17 -7.72 -16.83
C ALA A 335 -27.40 -6.40 -16.67
N ILE A 336 -26.71 -6.21 -15.55
CA ILE A 336 -25.85 -5.04 -15.33
C ILE A 336 -24.68 -5.02 -16.33
N LYS A 337 -24.07 -6.17 -16.63
CA LYS A 337 -23.02 -6.29 -17.67
C LYS A 337 -23.51 -6.01 -19.09
N LYS A 338 -24.80 -6.20 -19.38
CA LYS A 338 -25.42 -6.06 -20.73
C LYS A 338 -26.09 -4.71 -20.97
N SER A 339 -26.20 -3.84 -19.96
CA SER A 339 -26.87 -2.55 -20.12
C SER A 339 -26.16 -1.66 -21.16
N PRO A 340 -26.85 -0.80 -21.91
CA PRO A 340 -26.23 0.10 -22.88
C PRO A 340 -25.13 1.00 -22.27
N GLU A 341 -25.23 1.27 -20.98
CA GLU A 341 -24.25 2.05 -20.21
C GLU A 341 -23.04 1.20 -19.80
N ALA A 342 -23.23 -0.08 -19.44
CA ALA A 342 -22.15 -1.06 -19.41
C ALA A 342 -21.56 -1.29 -20.81
N SER A 343 -22.35 -1.04 -21.86
CA SER A 343 -21.88 -1.12 -23.24
C SER A 343 -21.07 0.09 -23.69
N ILE A 344 -21.12 1.22 -22.95
CA ILE A 344 -20.17 2.33 -23.09
C ILE A 344 -18.85 2.02 -22.35
N SER A 345 -18.91 1.23 -21.26
CA SER A 345 -17.70 0.54 -20.79
C SER A 345 -17.20 -0.42 -21.87
N THR A 346 -18.05 -1.11 -22.63
CA THR A 346 -17.58 -1.91 -23.78
C THR A 346 -17.14 -1.11 -25.01
N SER A 347 -17.59 0.14 -25.20
CA SER A 347 -17.11 1.00 -26.29
C SER A 347 -15.78 1.68 -25.94
N LEU A 348 -15.47 1.87 -24.66
CA LEU A 348 -14.09 2.08 -24.18
C LEU A 348 -13.25 0.78 -24.21
N ILE A 349 -13.90 -0.38 -24.33
CA ILE A 349 -13.31 -1.69 -24.64
C ILE A 349 -13.33 -1.92 -26.17
N GLU A 350 -13.30 -0.90 -27.03
CA GLU A 350 -13.01 -1.16 -28.45
C GLU A 350 -11.59 -1.79 -28.56
N PRO A 351 -11.47 -3.09 -28.89
CA PRO A 351 -10.20 -3.81 -28.85
C PRO A 351 -9.26 -3.33 -29.96
N LYS A 352 -9.80 -2.61 -30.95
CA LYS A 352 -9.09 -2.22 -32.16
C LYS A 352 -7.97 -1.20 -31.94
N LYS A 353 -7.89 -0.54 -30.76
CA LYS A 353 -6.85 0.45 -30.46
C LYS A 353 -5.99 0.17 -29.22
N ASN A 354 -6.28 -0.86 -28.43
CA ASN A 354 -5.65 -1.03 -27.11
C ASN A 354 -4.58 -2.14 -27.09
N THR A 355 -3.47 -1.86 -27.79
CA THR A 355 -2.26 -2.70 -27.90
C THR A 355 -1.21 -2.34 -26.84
N ALA A 356 -1.60 -1.97 -25.62
CA ALA A 356 -0.61 -1.75 -24.56
C ALA A 356 0.06 -3.10 -24.20
N ALA A 357 1.23 -3.35 -24.79
CA ALA A 357 2.08 -4.48 -24.47
C ALA A 357 2.68 -4.23 -23.08
N PHE A 358 2.45 -5.15 -22.13
CA PHE A 358 3.10 -5.10 -20.83
C PHE A 358 4.23 -6.11 -20.81
N LYS A 359 5.36 -5.74 -20.21
CA LYS A 359 6.42 -6.70 -19.90
C LYS A 359 6.14 -7.30 -18.52
N ALA A 360 6.19 -8.62 -18.45
CA ALA A 360 6.04 -9.37 -17.21
C ALA A 360 7.40 -9.93 -16.80
N TYR A 361 7.78 -9.75 -15.54
CA TYR A 361 9.04 -10.25 -15.00
C TYR A 361 8.77 -11.09 -13.76
N ALA A 362 9.29 -12.32 -13.73
CA ALA A 362 9.33 -13.05 -12.46
C ALA A 362 10.37 -12.42 -11.55
N VAL A 363 9.94 -12.13 -10.33
CA VAL A 363 10.78 -11.64 -9.26
C VAL A 363 10.86 -12.72 -8.19
N SER A 364 12.08 -13.17 -7.92
CA SER A 364 12.41 -14.07 -6.82
C SER A 364 13.33 -13.34 -5.84
N LYS A 365 13.69 -13.97 -4.71
CA LYS A 365 14.75 -13.43 -3.82
C LYS A 365 16.10 -13.28 -4.54
N SER A 366 16.34 -14.02 -5.62
CA SER A 366 17.48 -13.89 -6.53
C SER A 366 17.12 -13.11 -7.82
N LEU A 367 18.15 -12.71 -8.59
CA LEU A 367 18.02 -11.87 -9.81
C LEU A 367 16.82 -12.26 -10.71
N PRO A 368 16.21 -11.29 -11.41
CA PRO A 368 15.04 -11.56 -12.22
C PRO A 368 15.42 -12.46 -13.39
N THR A 369 14.56 -13.44 -13.67
CA THR A 369 14.59 -14.14 -14.95
C THR A 369 13.42 -13.58 -15.76
N ALA A 370 13.71 -12.96 -16.91
CA ALA A 370 12.65 -12.45 -17.78
C ALA A 370 11.74 -13.60 -18.21
N ILE A 371 10.42 -13.44 -18.04
CA ILE A 371 9.44 -14.41 -18.53
C ILE A 371 8.78 -13.80 -19.77
N ALA A 372 8.84 -14.51 -20.89
CA ALA A 372 8.01 -14.17 -22.04
C ALA A 372 6.54 -14.37 -21.67
N ALA A 373 5.75 -13.30 -21.65
CA ALA A 373 4.31 -13.40 -21.47
C ALA A 373 3.70 -14.14 -22.68
N ASN A 374 3.01 -15.25 -22.45
CA ASN A 374 2.29 -15.97 -23.51
C ASN A 374 1.18 -15.07 -24.08
N ALA A 375 1.43 -14.47 -25.24
CA ALA A 375 0.42 -13.78 -26.03
C ALA A 375 -0.34 -14.83 -26.87
N THR A 376 -1.33 -15.51 -26.29
CA THR A 376 -2.25 -16.33 -27.08
C THR A 376 -3.20 -15.41 -27.85
N ALA A 377 -3.08 -15.40 -29.18
CA ALA A 377 -4.00 -14.72 -30.09
C ALA A 377 -5.35 -15.45 -30.14
N ILE A 378 -6.46 -14.76 -29.84
CA ILE A 378 -7.82 -15.26 -30.03
C ILE A 378 -8.68 -14.15 -30.67
N ASN A 379 -9.55 -14.57 -31.59
CA ASN A 379 -10.40 -13.83 -32.52
C ASN A 379 -10.91 -12.43 -32.11
N ALA A 380 -10.97 -11.56 -33.11
CA ALA A 380 -11.22 -10.11 -33.08
C ALA A 380 -12.54 -9.60 -32.42
N ASN A 381 -13.40 -10.48 -31.90
CA ASN A 381 -14.63 -10.13 -31.19
C ASN A 381 -14.53 -10.25 -29.66
N GLN A 382 -13.37 -10.63 -29.12
CA GLN A 382 -13.12 -10.73 -27.68
C GLN A 382 -11.87 -9.91 -27.34
N ALA A 383 -11.98 -8.97 -26.40
CA ALA A 383 -10.78 -8.33 -25.85
C ALA A 383 -9.83 -9.43 -25.31
N PRO A 384 -8.52 -9.36 -25.56
CA PRO A 384 -7.60 -10.42 -25.18
C PRO A 384 -7.59 -10.57 -23.66
N VAL A 385 -8.20 -11.63 -23.16
CA VAL A 385 -8.12 -12.02 -21.75
C VAL A 385 -6.65 -12.33 -21.43
N ARG A 386 -6.05 -11.57 -20.51
CA ARG A 386 -4.67 -11.79 -20.10
C ARG A 386 -4.61 -12.54 -18.78
N ARG A 387 -3.86 -13.64 -18.77
CA ARG A 387 -3.47 -14.40 -17.57
C ARG A 387 -1.96 -14.30 -17.43
N PHE A 388 -1.50 -14.03 -16.22
CA PHE A 388 -0.08 -14.00 -15.90
C PHE A 388 0.22 -15.13 -14.92
N PRO A 389 1.39 -15.80 -15.03
CA PRO A 389 1.83 -16.77 -14.04
C PRO A 389 2.12 -16.08 -12.71
N GLY A 390 2.23 -16.85 -11.64
CA GLY A 390 2.58 -16.37 -10.30
C GLY A 390 1.40 -16.30 -9.34
N THR A 391 1.68 -16.17 -8.05
CA THR A 391 0.65 -16.00 -7.00
C THR A 391 0.36 -14.53 -6.72
N VAL A 392 1.26 -13.62 -7.11
CA VAL A 392 1.09 -12.18 -6.91
C VAL A 392 1.46 -11.42 -8.18
N LEU A 393 0.54 -10.60 -8.67
CA LEU A 393 0.80 -9.64 -9.74
C LEU A 393 1.03 -8.27 -9.13
N LEU A 394 2.10 -7.59 -9.52
CA LEU A 394 2.44 -6.26 -9.03
C LEU A 394 2.46 -5.26 -10.18
N ALA A 395 1.81 -4.11 -9.99
CA ALA A 395 1.82 -2.99 -10.93
C ALA A 395 1.83 -1.65 -10.19
N ARG A 396 2.27 -0.56 -10.84
CA ARG A 396 2.19 0.79 -10.27
C ARG A 396 0.84 1.44 -10.58
N ARG A 397 0.22 2.11 -9.59
CA ARG A 397 -1.12 2.73 -9.67
C ARG A 397 -1.27 3.76 -10.80
N GLU A 398 -0.20 4.46 -11.11
CA GLU A 398 -0.20 5.55 -12.10
C GLU A 398 0.67 5.21 -13.32
N GLN A 399 0.86 3.93 -13.62
CA GLN A 399 1.61 3.55 -14.82
C GLN A 399 0.78 3.71 -16.09
N PRO A 400 1.40 4.15 -17.20
CA PRO A 400 0.75 4.18 -18.50
C PRO A 400 0.13 2.83 -18.85
N GLY A 401 -1.12 2.84 -19.33
CA GLY A 401 -1.85 1.65 -19.74
C GLY A 401 -2.40 0.77 -18.60
N LEU A 402 -2.29 1.17 -17.32
CA LEU A 402 -2.83 0.37 -16.21
C LEU A 402 -4.32 0.07 -16.39
N LEU A 403 -5.11 1.05 -16.79
CA LEU A 403 -6.54 0.87 -16.96
C LEU A 403 -6.88 -0.23 -17.99
N PRO A 404 -6.36 -0.18 -19.24
CA PRO A 404 -6.46 -1.27 -20.20
C PRO A 404 -6.00 -2.64 -19.66
N LEU A 405 -4.92 -2.66 -18.86
CA LEU A 405 -4.46 -3.88 -18.20
C LEU A 405 -5.53 -4.41 -17.24
N LEU A 406 -6.03 -3.60 -16.31
CA LEU A 406 -7.02 -4.02 -15.32
C LEU A 406 -8.34 -4.49 -15.96
N GLN A 407 -8.76 -3.88 -17.08
CA GLN A 407 -9.95 -4.28 -17.83
C GLN A 407 -9.79 -5.67 -18.48
N SER A 408 -8.58 -5.98 -18.97
CA SER A 408 -8.26 -7.25 -19.65
C SER A 408 -7.76 -8.36 -18.73
N LEU A 409 -7.33 -8.00 -17.52
CA LEU A 409 -6.76 -8.92 -16.54
C LEU A 409 -7.81 -9.89 -16.00
N ARG A 410 -7.44 -11.16 -15.91
CA ARG A 410 -8.21 -12.19 -15.19
C ARG A 410 -7.27 -12.88 -14.20
N LEU A 411 -7.41 -12.54 -12.92
CA LEU A 411 -6.74 -13.22 -11.81
C LEU A 411 -7.28 -14.66 -11.69
N GLN A 412 -6.40 -15.58 -11.34
CA GLN A 412 -6.77 -16.94 -10.97
C GLN A 412 -7.18 -17.00 -9.49
N GLN A 413 -7.88 -18.06 -9.10
CA GLN A 413 -8.19 -18.27 -7.68
C GLN A 413 -6.90 -18.30 -6.86
N GLY A 414 -6.84 -17.47 -5.80
CA GLY A 414 -5.66 -17.33 -4.95
C GLY A 414 -4.59 -16.36 -5.48
N GLN A 415 -4.74 -15.79 -6.67
CA GLN A 415 -3.86 -14.72 -7.14
C GLN A 415 -4.23 -13.38 -6.50
N ARG A 416 -3.20 -12.63 -6.08
CA ARG A 416 -3.33 -11.25 -5.59
C ARG A 416 -2.91 -10.25 -6.65
N LEU A 417 -3.57 -9.10 -6.68
CA LEU A 417 -3.12 -7.93 -7.45
C LEU A 417 -2.73 -6.83 -6.47
N LEU A 418 -1.45 -6.49 -6.44
CA LEU A 418 -0.92 -5.43 -5.60
C LEU A 418 -0.62 -4.21 -6.47
N LEU A 419 -1.10 -3.05 -6.03
CA LEU A 419 -0.91 -1.78 -6.72
C LEU A 419 -0.10 -0.82 -5.85
N VAL A 420 1.16 -0.60 -6.22
CA VAL A 420 2.10 0.30 -5.52
C VAL A 420 1.91 1.74 -5.96
N SER A 421 2.11 2.66 -5.04
CA SER A 421 2.03 4.11 -5.20
C SER A 421 3.42 4.73 -5.41
N GLY A 422 4.51 3.98 -5.16
CA GLY A 422 5.88 4.43 -5.30
C GLY A 422 6.24 5.00 -6.67
N ALA A 423 7.34 5.75 -6.70
CA ALA A 423 7.83 6.44 -7.89
C ALA A 423 8.25 5.48 -9.02
N SER A 424 8.15 5.97 -10.26
CA SER A 424 8.67 5.25 -11.43
C SER A 424 10.17 4.95 -11.28
N GLY A 425 10.59 3.73 -11.63
CA GLY A 425 11.97 3.25 -11.54
C GLY A 425 12.28 2.44 -10.26
N CYS A 426 11.37 2.41 -9.29
CA CYS A 426 11.52 1.64 -8.04
C CYS A 426 10.55 0.45 -7.95
N GLU A 427 9.84 0.12 -9.05
CA GLU A 427 8.86 -0.97 -9.07
C GLU A 427 9.48 -2.33 -8.78
N TYR A 428 10.74 -2.54 -9.19
CA TYR A 428 11.47 -3.76 -8.89
C TYR A 428 11.82 -3.89 -7.41
N ASP A 429 12.20 -2.78 -6.75
CA ASP A 429 12.44 -2.80 -5.30
C ASP A 429 11.16 -3.11 -4.54
N ALA A 430 10.02 -2.58 -4.98
CA ALA A 430 8.73 -2.98 -4.44
C ALA A 430 8.44 -4.47 -4.65
N ALA A 431 8.69 -5.01 -5.85
CA ALA A 431 8.55 -6.45 -6.11
C ALA A 431 9.44 -7.31 -5.23
N GLN A 432 10.66 -6.86 -4.95
CA GLN A 432 11.56 -7.50 -3.99
C GLN A 432 10.99 -7.46 -2.57
N GLY A 433 10.38 -6.35 -2.16
CA GLY A 433 9.64 -6.26 -0.90
C GLY A 433 8.50 -7.28 -0.79
N VAL A 434 7.72 -7.45 -1.86
CA VAL A 434 6.67 -8.48 -1.94
C VAL A 434 7.26 -9.88 -1.78
N ALA A 435 8.33 -10.20 -2.51
CA ALA A 435 8.99 -11.51 -2.43
C ALA A 435 9.61 -11.78 -1.05
N GLN A 436 9.94 -10.75 -0.28
CA GLN A 436 10.42 -10.86 1.09
C GLN A 436 9.28 -11.14 2.08
N ALA A 437 8.07 -10.61 1.83
CA ALA A 437 6.88 -10.94 2.61
C ALA A 437 6.35 -12.35 2.33
N LEU A 438 6.49 -12.82 1.07
CA LEU A 438 5.94 -14.08 0.59
C LEU A 438 7.06 -14.95 0.01
N PRO A 439 7.85 -15.66 0.84
CA PRO A 439 9.02 -16.43 0.40
C PRO A 439 8.72 -17.48 -0.68
N ASP A 440 7.56 -18.12 -0.59
CA ASP A 440 7.07 -19.12 -1.55
C ASP A 440 6.16 -18.49 -2.62
N GLY A 441 5.94 -17.18 -2.55
CA GLY A 441 5.13 -16.42 -3.48
C GLY A 441 5.89 -16.15 -4.78
N HIS A 442 5.30 -16.55 -5.90
CA HIS A 442 5.80 -16.20 -7.22
C HIS A 442 5.29 -14.81 -7.60
N VAL A 443 6.17 -13.82 -7.58
CA VAL A 443 5.82 -12.42 -7.89
C VAL A 443 6.04 -12.16 -9.38
N THR A 444 5.02 -11.68 -10.06
CA THR A 444 5.09 -11.22 -11.45
C THR A 444 4.93 -9.70 -11.48
N LEU A 445 6.02 -9.00 -11.78
CA LEU A 445 6.06 -7.55 -11.94
C LEU A 445 5.61 -7.17 -13.36
N LEU A 446 4.61 -6.31 -13.46
CA LEU A 446 4.02 -5.84 -14.72
C LEU A 446 4.43 -4.40 -14.99
N LEU A 447 5.27 -4.20 -16.00
CA LEU A 447 5.78 -2.88 -16.39
C LEU A 447 5.29 -2.46 -17.78
N PRO A 448 5.14 -1.15 -18.03
CA PRO A 448 5.00 -0.60 -19.37
C PRO A 448 6.13 -1.08 -20.31
N PRO A 449 5.89 -1.14 -21.63
CA PRO A 449 6.82 -1.75 -22.58
C PRO A 449 8.15 -1.00 -22.66
N ASP A 450 8.12 0.32 -22.48
CA ASP A 450 9.28 1.20 -22.58
C ASP A 450 10.01 1.40 -21.23
N THR A 451 9.54 0.75 -20.17
CA THR A 451 10.19 0.86 -18.86
C THR A 451 11.48 0.03 -18.83
N THR A 452 12.58 0.70 -18.55
CA THR A 452 13.86 0.08 -18.20
C THR A 452 13.93 -0.09 -16.69
N ILE A 453 14.31 -1.29 -16.22
CA ILE A 453 14.51 -1.56 -14.79
C ILE A 453 15.83 -0.89 -14.39
N SER A 454 15.75 0.33 -13.87
CA SER A 454 16.92 1.10 -13.40
C SER A 454 17.51 0.58 -12.09
N SER A 455 16.77 -0.29 -11.39
CA SER A 455 17.11 -0.82 -10.06
C SER A 455 18.17 -1.92 -10.08
N PHE A 456 18.59 -2.37 -11.27
CA PHE A 456 19.86 -3.08 -11.44
C PHE A 456 20.98 -2.07 -11.23
N GLY A 457 21.41 -1.91 -9.97
CA GLY A 457 22.53 -1.03 -9.64
C GLY A 457 23.66 -1.20 -10.65
N ILE A 458 24.22 -0.07 -11.09
CA ILE A 458 25.66 0.14 -11.26
C ILE A 458 26.41 -1.19 -11.16
N LEU A 459 26.49 -1.91 -12.29
CA LEU A 459 27.28 -3.12 -12.60
C LEU A 459 26.60 -3.93 -13.73
N GLN A 460 26.44 -3.32 -14.91
CA GLN A 460 26.86 -4.00 -16.13
C GLN A 460 27.65 -3.04 -17.01
N SER A 461 28.84 -3.51 -17.34
CA SER A 461 29.88 -2.94 -18.16
C SER A 461 29.39 -2.48 -19.52
N ARG A 462 30.08 -1.46 -20.06
CA ARG A 462 30.17 -1.22 -21.50
C ARG A 462 30.37 -2.54 -22.27
N SER A 463 29.32 -3.01 -22.92
CA SER A 463 29.39 -3.74 -24.18
C SER A 463 28.51 -2.92 -25.13
N GLY A 464 29.03 -1.98 -25.89
CA GLY A 464 29.96 -2.27 -26.97
C GLY A 464 29.18 -2.36 -28.29
N THR A 465 28.51 -1.28 -28.69
CA THR A 465 28.33 -0.92 -30.11
C THR A 465 28.21 0.59 -30.19
N ALA A 466 29.22 1.22 -30.80
CA ALA A 466 29.24 2.64 -31.09
C ALA A 466 28.15 3.01 -32.10
N SER A 467 27.50 4.15 -31.89
CA SER A 467 26.97 5.00 -32.95
C SER A 467 26.99 6.45 -32.46
N PRO A 468 27.68 7.39 -33.15
CA PRO A 468 27.77 8.77 -32.73
C PRO A 468 26.63 9.59 -33.34
N ARG A 469 25.92 10.38 -32.52
CA ARG A 469 25.67 11.83 -32.73
C ARG A 469 24.52 12.33 -31.84
N ASN A 470 24.80 13.49 -31.26
CA ASN A 470 23.86 14.56 -30.85
C ASN A 470 22.87 14.27 -29.71
N SER A 471 23.20 14.72 -28.50
CA SER A 471 22.87 16.10 -28.11
C SER A 471 23.44 16.41 -26.72
N ALA A 472 24.02 17.59 -26.61
CA ALA A 472 24.72 18.07 -25.43
C ALA A 472 23.74 18.77 -24.47
N SER A 473 23.77 18.40 -23.19
CA SER A 473 23.57 19.33 -22.06
C SER A 473 23.95 18.64 -20.74
N ALA A 474 25.25 18.57 -20.47
CA ALA A 474 25.75 18.33 -19.12
C ALA A 474 26.75 19.44 -18.77
N MET A 475 26.34 20.34 -17.88
CA MET A 475 27.20 21.33 -17.22
C MET A 475 27.64 20.77 -15.84
N PRO A 476 28.76 21.26 -15.28
CA PRO A 476 29.77 20.39 -14.66
C PRO A 476 29.85 20.53 -13.14
N PHE A 477 30.28 19.45 -12.46
CA PHE A 477 30.74 19.52 -11.07
C PHE A 477 32.27 19.68 -10.99
N PHE A 478 32.69 20.62 -10.14
CA PHE A 478 34.06 21.01 -9.83
C PHE A 478 34.98 19.83 -9.45
N ARG A 479 36.18 19.77 -10.05
CA ARG A 479 37.33 18.98 -9.56
C ARG A 479 38.23 19.87 -8.72
N LEU A 480 38.41 19.54 -7.44
CA LEU A 480 39.56 19.95 -6.64
C LEU A 480 40.40 18.68 -6.41
N ALA A 481 41.57 18.61 -7.04
CA ALA A 481 42.55 17.56 -6.79
C ALA A 481 43.87 18.21 -6.36
N HIS A 482 44.28 17.90 -5.13
CA HIS A 482 45.61 18.16 -4.60
C HIS A 482 46.68 17.50 -5.47
N ARG A 483 47.68 18.26 -5.89
CA ARG A 483 48.91 17.76 -6.54
C ARG A 483 49.85 17.20 -5.49
N LEU A 484 50.27 15.94 -5.64
CA LEU A 484 51.51 15.41 -5.07
C LEU A 484 52.61 15.53 -6.14
N PRO A 485 53.86 15.88 -5.78
CA PRO A 485 54.94 16.03 -6.75
C PRO A 485 55.61 14.67 -7.08
N SER A 486 55.96 14.50 -8.35
CA SER A 486 56.68 13.34 -8.89
C SER A 486 58.19 13.40 -8.57
N PRO A 487 58.89 12.26 -8.44
CA PRO A 487 60.32 12.25 -8.11
C PRO A 487 61.19 12.51 -9.34
N GLU A 488 62.28 13.25 -9.11
CA GLU A 488 63.35 13.53 -10.06
C GLU A 488 63.99 12.24 -10.61
N ARG A 489 64.26 12.23 -11.92
CA ARG A 489 65.27 11.38 -12.53
C ARG A 489 66.34 12.26 -13.14
N THR A 490 67.54 12.13 -12.61
CA THR A 490 68.78 12.75 -13.07
C THR A 490 69.39 12.01 -14.27
N LYS A 491 70.32 12.73 -14.93
CA LYS A 491 71.32 12.37 -15.96
C LYS A 491 70.83 12.58 -17.39
N THR A 492 71.50 13.37 -18.24
CA THR A 492 72.91 13.82 -18.30
C THR A 492 73.02 15.26 -18.74
#